data_AF-A0AAU3AEG4-F1
#
_entry.id   AF-A0AAU3AEG4-F1
#
_cell.length_a   1.000
_cell.length_b   1.000
_cell.length_c   1.000
_cell.angle_alpha   90.00
_cell.angle_beta   90.00
_cell.angle_gamma   90.00
#
_symmetry.space_group_name_H-M   'P 1'
#
loop_
_entity.id
_entity.type
_entity.pdbx_description
1 polymer ?
#
loop_
_entity_poly.entity_id
_entity_poly.type
_entity_poly.pdbx_seq_one_letter_code
_entity_poly.pdbx_strand_id
1 'polypeptide(L)' 'MVQAGIGVTVLSEVSRSLIPPDLALLPLHPQTSRRLVLTGPRARPWHPAVRTLADSALDHLAAAGAMSGAQAG' A
#
# COMPACT_ATOMS: atom_id res chain seq x y z
N MET A 1 -0.25 0.14 -20.15
CA MET A 1 -0.90 -1.09 -20.66
C MET A 1 -2.40 -1.01 -20.47
N VAL A 2 -2.92 -1.08 -19.23
CA VAL A 2 -4.37 -1.04 -18.97
C VAL A 2 -5.02 0.25 -19.51
N GLN A 3 -4.44 1.43 -19.26
CA GLN A 3 -4.96 2.70 -19.80
C GLN A 3 -4.92 2.77 -21.34
N ALA A 4 -4.03 2.01 -21.99
CA ALA A 4 -3.99 1.90 -23.45
C ALA A 4 -4.96 0.84 -24.00
N GLY A 5 -5.86 0.32 -23.16
CA GLY A 5 -6.82 -0.73 -23.53
C GLY A 5 -6.24 -2.14 -23.56
N ILE A 6 -5.05 -2.36 -23.00
CA ILE A 6 -4.36 -3.65 -23.06
C ILE A 6 -4.43 -4.35 -21.70
N GLY A 7 -5.36 -5.30 -21.59
CA GLY A 7 -5.49 -6.24 -20.49
C GLY A 7 -5.94 -5.63 -19.16
N VAL A 8 -5.80 -6.42 -18.09
CA VAL A 8 -6.06 -6.03 -16.70
C VAL A 8 -4.82 -6.31 -15.85
N THR A 9 -4.72 -5.67 -14.69
CA THR A 9 -3.64 -5.91 -13.75
C THR A 9 -4.16 -5.93 -12.32
N VAL A 10 -3.43 -6.59 -11.43
CA VAL A 10 -3.72 -6.61 -9.99
C VAL A 10 -2.77 -5.63 -9.31
N LEU A 11 -3.34 -4.59 -8.70
CA LEU A 11 -2.60 -3.61 -7.91
C LEU A 11 -3.01 -3.70 -6.44
N SER A 12 -2.13 -3.23 -5.57
CA SER A 12 -2.48 -3.03 -4.16
C SER A 12 -3.22 -1.71 -4.00
N GLU A 13 -4.12 -1.61 -3.01
CA GLU A 13 -4.88 -0.38 -2.71
C GLU A 13 -3.99 0.86 -2.51
N VAL A 14 -2.74 0.68 -2.07
CA VAL A 14 -1.74 1.76 -1.96
C VAL A 14 -1.52 2.51 -3.28
N SER A 15 -1.75 1.87 -4.43
CA SER A 15 -1.60 2.49 -5.75
C SER A 15 -2.82 3.32 -6.19
N ARG A 16 -3.89 3.41 -5.40
CA ARG A 16 -5.17 4.06 -5.77
C ARG A 16 -5.01 5.50 -6.24
N SER A 17 -4.14 6.29 -5.60
CA SER A 17 -3.90 7.69 -5.99
C SER A 17 -3.21 7.84 -7.35
N LEU A 18 -2.61 6.77 -7.86
CA LEU A 18 -1.92 6.72 -9.14
C LEU A 18 -2.85 6.23 -10.26
N ILE A 19 -4.09 5.86 -9.96
CA ILE A 19 -5.04 5.34 -10.94
C ILE A 19 -5.65 6.50 -11.72
N PRO A 20 -5.48 6.53 -13.05
CA PRO A 20 -6.17 7.47 -13.92
C PRO A 20 -7.69 7.44 -13.73
N PRO A 21 -8.40 8.57 -13.93
CA PRO A 21 -9.84 8.66 -13.68
C PRO A 21 -10.68 7.79 -14.62
N ASP A 22 -10.12 7.40 -15.77
CA ASP A 22 -10.74 6.50 -16.75
C ASP A 22 -10.58 5.00 -16.39
N LEU A 23 -9.92 4.69 -15.28
CA LEU A 23 -9.73 3.33 -14.78
C LEU A 23 -10.32 3.15 -13.39
N ALA A 24 -10.74 1.93 -13.08
CA ALA A 24 -11.28 1.55 -11.78
C ALA A 24 -10.48 0.42 -11.13
N LEU A 25 -10.30 0.49 -9.81
CA LEU A 25 -9.87 -0.64 -8.99
C LEU A 25 -11.09 -1.42 -8.52
N LEU A 26 -11.11 -2.71 -8.81
CA LEU A 26 -12.16 -3.63 -8.37
C LEU A 26 -11.65 -4.53 -7.23
N PRO A 27 -12.50 -4.85 -6.24
CA PRO A 27 -12.11 -5.74 -5.15
C PRO A 27 -11.81 -7.15 -5.68
N LEU A 28 -10.70 -7.73 -5.21
CA LEU A 28 -10.31 -9.10 -5.56
C LEU A 28 -10.74 -10.09 -4.48
N HIS A 29 -11.34 -11.20 -4.90
CA HIS A 29 -11.67 -12.34 -4.04
C HIS A 29 -10.95 -13.61 -4.52
N PRO A 30 -10.23 -14.35 -3.65
CA PRO A 30 -10.00 -14.05 -2.23
C PRO A 30 -9.11 -12.81 -2.02
N GLN A 31 -9.29 -12.16 -0.87
CA GLN A 31 -8.45 -11.02 -0.49
C GLN A 31 -7.00 -11.48 -0.33
N THR A 32 -6.08 -10.76 -0.97
CA THR A 32 -4.65 -11.04 -0.91
C THR A 32 -3.92 -9.84 -0.34
N SER A 33 -3.00 -10.07 0.58
CA SER A 33 -2.22 -9.01 1.24
C SER A 33 -0.74 -9.11 0.88
N ARG A 34 -0.04 -7.96 0.99
CA ARG A 34 1.42 -7.88 0.87
C ARG A 34 1.98 -7.22 2.12
N ARG A 35 3.07 -7.77 2.65
CA ARG A 35 3.77 -7.19 3.81
C ARG A 35 4.86 -6.25 3.33
N LEU A 36 4.74 -4.98 3.70
CA LEU A 36 5.84 -4.02 3.56
C LEU A 36 6.83 -4.25 4.71
N VAL A 37 8.12 -4.33 4.37
CA VAL A 37 9.20 -4.54 5.34
C VAL A 37 10.22 -3.44 5.15
N LEU A 38 10.46 -2.67 6.20
CA LEU A 38 11.58 -1.74 6.23
C LEU A 38 12.87 -2.55 6.39
N THR A 39 13.76 -2.45 5.40
CA THR A 39 15.05 -3.14 5.38
C THR A 39 16.19 -2.15 5.48
N GLY A 40 17.33 -2.59 5.99
CA GLY A 40 18.47 -1.73 6.25
C GLY A 40 19.78 -2.48 6.25
N PRO A 41 20.87 -1.79 6.57
CA PRO A 41 22.20 -2.34 6.41
C PRO A 41 22.47 -3.48 7.40
N ARG A 42 23.14 -4.52 6.91
CA ARG A 42 23.48 -5.72 7.70
C ARG A 42 24.70 -5.55 8.60
N ALA A 43 25.70 -4.79 8.15
CA ALA A 43 27.03 -4.71 8.77
C ALA A 43 27.27 -3.41 9.55
N ARG A 44 26.27 -2.54 9.68
CA ARG A 44 26.36 -1.33 10.50
C ARG A 44 25.07 -1.12 11.30
N PRO A 45 25.14 -0.44 12.45
CA PRO A 45 23.94 -0.08 13.20
C PRO A 45 22.97 0.72 12.33
N TRP A 46 21.68 0.50 12.57
CA TRP A 46 20.65 1.34 12.01
C TRP A 46 20.69 2.73 12.66
N HIS A 47 20.33 3.75 11.89
CA HIS A 47 20.23 5.09 12.43
C HIS A 47 19.09 5.15 13.47
N PRO A 48 19.26 5.80 14.65
CA PRO A 48 18.23 5.83 15.69
C PRO A 48 16.84 6.31 15.21
N ALA A 49 16.82 7.29 14.29
CA ALA A 49 15.59 7.83 13.70
C ALA A 49 14.74 6.80 12.91
N VAL A 50 15.31 5.65 12.53
CA VAL A 50 14.58 4.59 11.82
C VAL A 50 13.45 4.06 12.69
N ARG A 51 13.66 3.94 14.00
CA ARG A 51 12.60 3.45 14.89
C ARG A 51 11.41 4.40 14.88
N THR A 52 11.67 5.70 15.04
CA THR A 52 10.64 6.75 14.94
C THR A 52 9.93 6.72 13.59
N LEU A 53 10.66 6.55 12.49
CA LEU A 53 10.07 6.40 11.15
C LEU A 53 9.16 5.17 11.06
N ALA A 54 9.60 4.02 11.57
CA ALA A 54 8.82 2.79 11.55
C ALA A 54 7.54 2.92 12.38
N ASP A 55 7.63 3.53 13.56
CA ASP A 55 6.48 3.78 14.44
C ASP A 55 5.48 4.73 13.75
N SER A 56 5.95 5.84 13.16
CA SER A 56 5.08 6.76 12.41
C SER A 56 4.43 6.11 11.18
N ALA A 57 5.14 5.22 10.50
CA ALA A 57 4.60 4.48 9.36
C ALA A 57 3.51 3.50 9.79
N LEU A 58 3.65 2.84 10.95
CA LEU A 58 2.63 1.97 11.51
C LEU A 58 1.36 2.74 11.88
N ASP A 59 1.50 3.90 12.52
CA ASP A 59 0.38 4.77 12.87
C ASP A 59 -0.37 5.24 11.60
N HIS A 60 0.37 5.62 10.57
CA HIS A 60 -0.22 6.03 9.29
C HIS A 60 -0.98 4.89 8.60
N LEU A 61 -0.41 3.68 8.59
CA LEU A 61 -1.06 2.50 8.03
C LEU A 61 -2.32 2.09 8.82
N ALA A 62 -2.31 2.22 10.14
CA ALA A 62 -3.48 1.97 10.98
C ALA A 62 -4.63 2.94 10.66
N ALA A 63 -4.32 4.23 10.49
CA ALA A 63 -5.29 5.24 10.07
C ALA A 63 -5.84 4.96 8.65
N ALA A 64 -4.96 4.60 7.70
CA ALA A 64 -5.37 4.25 6.34
C ALA A 64 -6.24 2.98 6.28
N GLY A 65 -5.93 1.97 7.10
CA GLY A 65 -6.73 0.74 7.22
C GLY A 65 -8.13 1.00 7.80
N ALA A 66 -8.24 1.89 8.78
CA ALA A 66 -9.52 2.29 9.35
C ALA A 66 -10.42 3.02 8.33
N MET A 67 -9.83 3.83 7.45
CA MET A 67 -10.56 4.53 6.38
C MET A 67 -11.03 3.58 5.27
N SER A 68 -10.29 2.51 4.97
CA SER A 68 -10.68 1.50 3.97
C SER A 68 -11.89 0.66 4.42
N GLY A 69 -12.03 0.40 5.74
CA GLY A 69 -13.19 -0.30 6.29
C GLY A 69 -14.49 0.52 6.29
N ALA A 70 -14.40 1.85 6.31
CA ALA A 70 -15.56 2.74 6.31
C ALA A 70 -16.21 2.94 4.92
N GLN A 71 -15.52 2.57 3.83
CA GLN A 71 -16.02 2.68 2.45
C GLN A 71 -16.70 1.40 1.93
N ALA A 72 -16.87 0.39 2.80
CA ALA A 72 -17.50 -0.89 2.49
C ALA A 72 -18.85 -1.10 3.24
N GLY A 73 -19.58 -0.01 3.51
CA GLY A 73 -20.90 0.00 4.17
C GLY A 73 -21.97 0.64 3.31
#